data_AF-Q5DHN9-F1
#
_entry.id   AF-Q5DHN9-F1
#
_cell.length_a   1.000
_cell.length_b   1.000
_cell.length_c   1.000
_cell.angle_alpha   90.00
_cell.angle_beta   90.00
_cell.angle_gamma   90.00
#
_symmetry.space_group_name_H-M   'P 1'
#
loop_
_entity.id
_entity.type
_entity.pdbx_description
1 polymer ?
#
loop_
_entity_poly.entity_id
_entity_poly.type
_entity_poly.pdbx_seq_one_letter_code
_entity_poly.pdbx_strand_id
1 'polypeptide(L)'
;MWIRQLDDNPVGWAIACFYTIASGKAIYFHTSLSEFKSQLYTIFGDYFELTDVFTGGTFKEVGLNEKFLITINPSSIMMYRVKRIPHYQPLTTPIPESTKCNQNDCCKVELIIAYLLDDALLCFSAFYILKYL
;
A
#
# COMPACT_ATOMS: atom_id res chain seq x y z
N MET A 1 10.19 -12.88 9.24
CA MET A 1 10.06 -11.75 8.30
C MET A 1 11.42 -11.13 8.14
N TRP A 2 11.82 -10.80 6.92
CA TRP A 2 13.14 -10.27 6.60
C TRP A 2 13.02 -9.04 5.72
N ILE A 3 14.02 -8.16 5.82
CA ILE A 3 14.16 -6.96 5.00
C ILE A 3 15.63 -6.81 4.60
N ARG A 4 15.85 -6.38 3.37
CA ARG A 4 17.15 -5.98 2.83
C ARG A 4 16.99 -4.71 2.00
N GLN A 5 17.81 -3.69 2.25
CA GLN A 5 17.89 -2.54 1.36
C GLN A 5 18.59 -2.94 0.05
N LEU A 6 18.11 -2.42 -1.08
CA LEU A 6 18.68 -2.63 -2.41
C LEU A 6 19.43 -1.36 -2.85
N ASP A 7 20.49 -1.55 -3.62
CA ASP A 7 21.32 -0.48 -4.19
C ASP A 7 20.65 0.16 -5.44
N ASP A 8 19.37 0.49 -5.33
CA ASP A 8 18.54 1.05 -6.40
C ASP A 8 18.52 2.59 -6.37
N ASN A 9 18.19 3.22 -7.51
CA ASN A 9 17.82 4.64 -7.59
C ASN A 9 16.43 4.80 -8.27
N PRO A 10 15.36 5.18 -7.54
CA PRO A 10 15.33 5.48 -6.11
C PRO A 10 15.56 4.24 -5.23
N VAL A 11 16.05 4.47 -4.00
CA VAL A 11 16.32 3.39 -3.04
C VAL A 11 15.07 2.55 -2.79
N GLY A 12 15.21 1.24 -2.98
CA GLY A 12 14.20 0.22 -2.76
C GLY A 12 14.63 -0.81 -1.72
N TRP A 13 13.74 -1.78 -1.47
CA TRP A 13 13.97 -2.87 -0.53
C TRP A 13 13.47 -4.19 -1.10
N ALA A 14 13.99 -5.29 -0.56
CA ALA A 14 13.38 -6.60 -0.66
C ALA A 14 12.83 -6.98 0.72
N ILE A 15 11.60 -7.47 0.75
CA ILE A 15 10.99 -8.06 1.95
C ILE A 15 10.68 -9.52 1.69
N ALA A 16 10.77 -10.35 2.72
CA ALA A 16 10.46 -11.77 2.62
C ALA A 16 9.81 -12.31 3.88
N CYS A 17 8.95 -13.31 3.69
CA CYS A 17 8.34 -14.09 4.76
C CYS A 17 8.44 -15.57 4.40
N PHE A 18 8.93 -16.38 5.35
CA PHE A 18 9.15 -17.81 5.18
C PHE A 18 8.31 -18.54 6.21
N TYR A 19 7.50 -19.49 5.75
CA TYR A 19 6.70 -20.33 6.62
C TYR A 19 7.40 -21.67 6.82
N THR A 20 8.00 -21.85 8.00
CA THR A 20 8.86 -22.99 8.33
C THR A 20 8.10 -24.28 8.60
N ILE A 21 6.78 -24.23 8.79
CA ILE A 21 5.97 -25.43 9.07
C ILE A 21 5.68 -26.14 7.75
N ALA A 22 6.00 -27.45 7.70
CA ALA A 22 5.97 -28.25 6.48
C ALA A 22 4.61 -28.89 6.15
N SER A 23 3.67 -28.88 7.09
CA SER A 23 2.35 -29.50 6.94
C SER A 23 1.23 -28.50 7.23
N GLY A 24 0.01 -28.84 6.81
CA GLY A 24 -1.18 -28.03 7.01
C GLY A 24 -1.56 -27.18 5.79
N LYS A 25 -2.30 -26.11 6.03
CA LYS A 25 -2.78 -25.18 4.99
C LYS A 25 -1.89 -23.95 4.91
N ALA A 26 -2.07 -23.17 3.84
CA ALA A 26 -1.49 -21.84 3.74
C ALA A 26 -1.84 -20.99 4.96
N ILE A 27 -0.91 -20.15 5.39
CA ILE A 27 -1.16 -19.13 6.40
C ILE A 27 -1.59 -17.83 5.72
N TYR A 28 -2.47 -17.11 6.41
CA TYR A 28 -3.01 -15.83 5.99
C TYR A 28 -2.80 -14.87 7.15
N PHE A 29 -2.04 -13.81 6.94
CA PHE A 29 -1.83 -12.81 8.00
C PHE A 29 -1.74 -11.41 7.42
N HIS A 30 -2.29 -10.46 8.19
CA HIS A 30 -2.19 -9.05 7.88
C HIS A 30 -0.87 -8.50 8.39
N THR A 31 -0.18 -7.72 7.56
CA THR A 31 1.02 -6.99 7.95
C THR A 31 1.08 -5.62 7.29
N SER A 32 2.04 -4.79 7.67
CA SER A 32 2.38 -3.52 7.01
C SER A 32 3.88 -3.45 6.75
N LEU A 33 4.33 -2.56 5.85
CA LEU A 33 5.76 -2.39 5.58
C LEU A 33 6.54 -1.97 6.84
N SER A 34 5.92 -1.18 7.73
CA SER A 34 6.49 -0.79 9.03
C SER A 34 6.72 -1.94 10.02
N GLU A 35 6.13 -3.12 9.81
CA GLU A 35 6.36 -4.29 10.66
C GLU A 35 7.61 -5.09 10.26
N PHE A 36 8.16 -4.84 9.08
CA PHE A 36 9.44 -5.41 8.66
C PHE A 36 10.58 -4.66 9.33
N LYS A 37 11.11 -5.24 10.42
CA LYS A 37 12.17 -4.65 11.23
C LYS A 37 13.53 -5.29 10.94
N SER A 38 14.57 -4.47 10.88
CA SER A 38 15.97 -4.88 10.90
C SER A 38 16.76 -3.86 11.73
N GLN A 39 17.88 -4.29 12.30
CA GLN A 39 18.82 -3.38 12.97
C GLN A 39 19.61 -2.53 11.96
N LEU A 40 19.70 -2.99 10.70
CA LEU A 40 20.53 -2.38 9.65
C LEU A 40 19.72 -1.53 8.67
N TYR A 41 18.44 -1.83 8.48
CA TYR A 41 17.62 -1.25 7.42
C TYR A 41 16.25 -0.85 7.95
N THR A 42 15.78 0.29 7.46
CA THR A 42 14.43 0.81 7.72
C THR A 42 13.79 1.18 6.39
N ILE A 43 12.51 0.82 6.21
CA ILE A 43 11.71 1.29 5.07
C ILE A 43 11.23 2.71 5.39
N PHE A 44 11.41 3.64 4.46
CA PHE A 44 11.00 5.03 4.61
C PHE A 44 10.41 5.59 3.32
N GLY A 45 9.52 6.58 3.47
CA GLY A 45 8.67 7.11 2.40
C GLY A 45 7.20 6.85 2.66
N ASP A 46 6.34 7.42 1.82
CA ASP A 46 4.89 7.40 2.04
C ASP A 46 4.22 6.21 1.36
N TYR A 47 4.54 6.01 0.06
CA TYR A 47 3.88 5.05 -0.81
C TYR A 47 4.87 4.16 -1.56
N PHE A 48 4.46 2.91 -1.75
CA PHE A 48 5.30 1.87 -2.31
C PHE A 48 4.52 0.96 -3.25
N GLU A 49 5.15 0.58 -4.34
CA GLU A 49 4.75 -0.53 -5.19
C GLU A 49 5.43 -1.82 -4.68
N LEU A 50 4.64 -2.87 -4.49
CA LEU A 50 5.11 -4.22 -4.17
C LEU A 50 5.04 -5.08 -5.44
N THR A 51 6.19 -5.59 -5.88
CA THR A 51 6.28 -6.52 -7.02
C THR A 51 6.67 -7.90 -6.51
N ASP A 52 5.90 -8.93 -6.86
CA ASP A 52 6.24 -10.32 -6.59
C ASP A 52 7.51 -10.71 -7.35
N VAL A 53 8.52 -11.19 -6.62
CA VAL A 53 9.83 -11.52 -7.21
C VAL A 53 9.77 -12.76 -8.10
N PHE A 54 8.84 -13.69 -7.84
CA PHE A 54 8.72 -14.95 -8.58
C PHE A 54 7.88 -14.79 -9.85
N THR A 55 6.82 -13.97 -9.80
CA THR A 55 5.93 -13.75 -10.95
C THR A 55 6.28 -12.49 -11.74
N GLY A 56 7.00 -11.54 -11.14
CA GLY A 56 7.27 -10.22 -11.72
C GLY A 56 6.06 -9.29 -11.75
N GLY A 57 4.89 -9.74 -11.28
CA GLY A 57 3.67 -8.95 -11.27
C GLY A 57 3.64 -7.94 -10.12
N THR A 58 3.12 -6.74 -10.40
CA THR A 58 2.76 -5.80 -9.34
C THR A 58 1.64 -6.41 -8.50
N PHE A 59 1.96 -6.69 -7.25
CA PHE A 59 1.02 -7.25 -6.28
C PHE A 59 0.07 -6.17 -5.77
N LYS A 60 0.61 -5.03 -5.30
CA LYS A 60 -0.18 -3.95 -4.70
C LYS A 60 0.62 -2.65 -4.54
N GLU A 61 -0.06 -1.51 -4.59
CA GLU A 61 0.45 -0.24 -4.04
C GLU A 61 -0.05 -0.04 -2.60
N VAL A 62 0.83 0.33 -1.67
CA VAL A 62 0.48 0.47 -0.25
C VAL A 62 1.19 1.66 0.40
N GLY A 63 0.55 2.23 1.43
CA GLY A 63 1.21 3.12 2.37
C GLY A 63 2.13 2.38 3.37
N LEU A 64 3.11 3.06 3.96
CA LEU A 64 4.06 2.47 4.93
C LEU A 64 3.37 1.70 6.07
N ASN A 65 2.27 2.25 6.59
CA ASN A 65 1.48 1.69 7.69
C ASN A 65 0.19 0.99 7.24
N GLU A 66 -0.09 0.95 5.94
CA GLU A 66 -1.27 0.30 5.41
C GLU A 66 -1.16 -1.22 5.59
N LYS A 67 -2.24 -1.83 6.09
CA LYS A 67 -2.31 -3.28 6.24
C LYS A 67 -2.62 -3.95 4.90
N PHE A 68 -1.86 -4.99 4.57
CA PHE A 68 -2.12 -5.87 3.44
C PHE A 68 -2.04 -7.33 3.88
N LEU A 69 -2.73 -8.20 3.13
CA LEU A 69 -2.78 -9.63 3.40
C LEU A 69 -1.64 -10.33 2.66
N ILE A 70 -0.89 -11.17 3.36
CA ILE A 70 0.07 -12.11 2.76
C ILE A 70 -0.47 -13.52 2.92
N THR A 71 -0.32 -14.32 1.86
CA THR A 71 -0.56 -15.77 1.87
C THR A 71 0.75 -16.52 1.63
N ILE A 72 1.05 -17.53 2.47
CA ILE A 72 2.26 -18.36 2.33
C ILE A 72 1.89 -19.82 2.51
N ASN A 73 2.29 -20.65 1.56
CA ASN A 73 2.13 -22.10 1.64
C ASN A 73 3.14 -22.74 2.62
N PRO A 74 2.85 -23.94 3.16
CA PRO A 74 3.82 -24.71 3.96
C PRO A 74 5.18 -24.83 3.27
N SER A 75 6.26 -24.78 4.06
CA SER A 75 7.66 -24.82 3.59
C SER A 75 8.01 -23.81 2.49
N SER A 76 7.24 -22.74 2.32
CA SER A 76 7.39 -21.80 1.20
C SER A 76 7.78 -20.41 1.67
N ILE A 77 8.29 -19.63 0.73
CA ILE A 77 8.67 -18.23 0.92
C ILE A 77 7.81 -17.34 0.03
N MET A 78 7.38 -16.22 0.56
CA MET A 78 6.92 -15.07 -0.20
C MET A 78 8.04 -14.03 -0.22
N MET A 79 8.27 -13.41 -1.38
CA MET A 79 9.25 -12.34 -1.52
C MET A 79 8.70 -11.22 -2.42
N TYR A 80 8.78 -9.98 -1.94
CA TYR A 80 8.42 -8.78 -2.70
C TYR A 80 9.63 -7.84 -2.85
N ARG A 81 9.75 -7.25 -4.04
CA ARG A 81 10.48 -6.01 -4.23
C ARG A 81 9.57 -4.86 -3.83
N VAL A 82 10.09 -3.95 -3.01
CA VAL A 82 9.39 -2.76 -2.52
C VAL A 82 10.07 -1.55 -3.14
N LYS A 83 9.36 -0.86 -4.03
CA LYS A 83 9.84 0.32 -4.73
C LYS A 83 9.04 1.53 -4.29
N ARG A 84 9.72 2.63 -3.96
CA ARG A 84 9.04 3.89 -3.69
C ARG A 84 8.37 4.44 -4.94
N ILE A 85 7.17 4.97 -4.76
CA ILE A 85 6.43 5.68 -5.81
C ILE A 85 6.06 7.09 -5.33
N PRO A 86 6.09 8.10 -6.22
CA PRO A 86 5.87 9.50 -5.85
C PRO A 86 4.40 9.84 -5.54
N HIS A 87 3.44 9.02 -5.99
CA HIS A 87 2.01 9.20 -5.72
C HIS A 87 1.32 7.85 -5.58
N TYR A 88 0.38 7.76 -4.64
CA TYR A 88 -0.58 6.66 -4.56
C TYR A 88 -1.65 6.86 -5.64
N GLN A 89 -1.74 5.93 -6.59
CA GLN A 89 -2.92 5.82 -7.44
C GLN A 89 -3.67 4.58 -6.99
N PRO A 90 -4.78 4.71 -6.24
CA PRO A 90 -5.61 3.54 -5.99
C PRO A 90 -5.99 2.95 -7.33
N LEU A 91 -5.66 1.66 -7.55
CA LEU A 91 -6.05 0.90 -8.74
C LEU A 91 -7.55 1.11 -8.99
N THR A 92 -7.88 2.01 -9.93
CA THR A 92 -9.21 2.08 -10.49
C THR A 92 -9.37 0.82 -11.32
N THR A 93 -10.24 -0.08 -10.86
CA THR A 93 -10.77 -1.16 -11.69
C THR A 93 -11.17 -0.57 -13.05
N PRO A 94 -10.78 -1.17 -14.18
CA PRO A 94 -11.22 -0.70 -15.49
C PRO A 94 -12.74 -0.77 -15.53
N ILE A 95 -13.40 0.39 -15.60
CA ILE A 95 -14.81 0.44 -16.00
C ILE A 95 -14.80 0.06 -17.48
N PRO A 96 -15.54 -0.97 -17.91
CA PRO A 96 -15.63 -1.31 -19.32
C PRO A 96 -16.15 -0.09 -20.09
N GLU A 97 -15.41 0.34 -21.11
CA GLU A 97 -15.88 1.31 -22.09
C GLU A 97 -17.11 0.74 -22.80
N SER A 98 -18.29 1.10 -22.32
CA SER A 98 -19.49 1.03 -23.13
C SER A 98 -20.32 2.29 -22.97
N THR A 99 -20.53 2.92 -24.13
CA THR A 99 -21.53 3.94 -24.45
C THR A 99 -21.10 5.40 -24.24
N LYS A 100 -20.60 5.98 -25.34
CA LYS A 100 -20.67 7.42 -25.63
C LYS A 100 -22.11 7.91 -25.38
N CYS A 101 -22.29 8.83 -24.43
CA CYS A 101 -23.45 9.73 -24.42
C CYS A 101 -22.96 11.15 -24.76
N ASN A 102 -23.64 11.74 -25.73
CA ASN A 102 -23.24 12.93 -26.48
C ASN A 102 -23.02 14.17 -25.60
N GLN A 103 -22.01 14.96 -25.99
CA GLN A 103 -21.84 16.37 -25.69
C GLN A 103 -23.17 17.11 -25.96
N ASN A 104 -23.82 17.64 -24.92
CA ASN A 104 -24.68 18.83 -24.90
C ASN A 104 -25.81 18.84 -23.86
N ASP A 105 -25.76 18.05 -22.78
CA ASP A 105 -26.66 18.29 -21.62
C ASP A 105 -26.06 17.84 -20.28
N CYS A 106 -25.18 18.68 -19.73
CA CYS A 106 -25.12 18.94 -18.27
C CYS A 106 -24.26 20.18 -18.00
N CYS A 107 -24.67 21.32 -18.55
CA CYS A 107 -24.26 22.61 -18.02
C CYS A 107 -24.92 22.81 -16.65
N LYS A 108 -24.17 22.54 -15.57
CA LYS A 108 -24.16 23.23 -14.27
C LYS A 108 -23.41 22.37 -13.25
N VAL A 109 -22.13 22.67 -13.04
CA VAL A 109 -21.53 23.17 -11.79
C VAL A 109 -20.04 23.38 -12.12
N GLU A 110 -19.68 24.59 -12.54
CA GLU A 110 -18.32 25.07 -12.35
C GLU A 110 -18.16 25.52 -10.89
N LEU A 111 -16.98 25.22 -10.34
CA LEU A 111 -16.38 25.83 -9.14
C LEU A 111 -16.93 25.42 -7.76
N ILE A 112 -15.99 25.36 -6.81
CA ILE A 112 -16.12 24.97 -5.38
C ILE A 112 -16.12 23.43 -5.27
N ILE A 113 -15.00 22.77 -4.93
CA ILE A 113 -14.39 22.75 -3.61
C ILE A 113 -12.87 22.54 -3.77
N ALA A 114 -12.13 23.65 -3.76
CA ALA A 114 -10.77 23.74 -3.21
C ALA A 114 -10.83 24.04 -1.69
N TYR A 115 -11.92 23.61 -1.03
CA TYR A 115 -12.30 23.96 0.36
C TYR A 115 -12.53 22.74 1.27
N LEU A 116 -12.20 21.51 0.86
CA LEU A 116 -12.27 20.33 1.75
C LEU A 116 -10.91 19.98 2.38
N LEU A 117 -9.89 20.82 2.17
CA LEU A 117 -8.54 20.65 2.72
C LEU A 117 -8.28 21.38 4.05
N ASP A 118 -9.25 22.09 4.64
CA ASP A 118 -9.04 22.77 5.94
C ASP A 118 -9.89 22.25 7.12
N ASP A 119 -10.99 21.51 6.89
CA ASP A 119 -11.87 21.06 8.00
C ASP A 119 -11.57 19.65 8.54
N ALA A 120 -10.72 18.85 7.88
CA ALA A 120 -10.31 17.55 8.42
C ALA A 120 -9.21 17.68 9.50
N LEU A 121 -8.49 18.82 9.54
CA LEU A 121 -7.42 19.09 10.51
C LEU A 121 -7.94 19.44 11.92
N LEU A 122 -9.20 19.86 12.06
CA LEU A 122 -9.82 20.17 13.36
C LEU A 122 -10.49 18.97 14.04
N CYS A 123 -10.85 17.92 13.29
CA CYS A 123 -11.49 16.73 13.85
C CYS A 123 -10.49 15.76 14.53
N PHE A 124 -9.23 15.71 14.10
CA PHE A 124 -8.24 14.81 14.69
C PHE A 124 -7.60 15.35 15.98
N SER A 125 -7.53 16.68 16.16
CA SER A 125 -7.04 17.28 17.41
C SER A 125 -8.05 17.16 18.56
N ALA A 126 -9.35 17.20 18.27
CA ALA A 126 -10.41 17.04 19.28
C ALA A 126 -10.48 15.62 19.87
N PHE A 127 -10.22 14.59 19.07
CA PHE A 127 -10.19 13.20 19.57
C PHE A 127 -8.96 12.88 20.44
N TYR A 128 -7.85 13.62 20.27
CA TYR A 128 -6.63 13.39 21.06
C TYR A 128 -6.71 13.99 22.47
N ILE A 129 -7.53 15.03 22.68
CA ILE A 129 -7.68 15.69 24.00
C ILE A 129 -8.71 14.95 24.89
N LEU A 130 -9.76 14.34 24.32
CA LEU A 130 -10.80 13.61 25.08
C LEU A 130 -10.37 12.22 25.59
N LYS A 131 -9.20 11.70 25.18
CA LYS A 131 -8.69 10.41 25.65
C LYS A 131 -7.70 10.51 26.81
N TYR A 132 -7.35 11.73 27.22
CA TYR A 132 -6.36 12.02 28.27
C TYR A 132 -6.87 13.02 29.34
N LEU A 133 -8.19 13.12 29.49
CA LEU A 133 -8.87 13.73 30.64
C LEU A 133 -9.61 12.63 31.43
#